data_AF-A0A4P5W1L5-F1
#
_entry.id   AF-A0A4P5W1L5-F1
#
_cell.length_a   1.000
_cell.length_b   1.000
_cell.length_c   1.000
_cell.angle_alpha   90.00
_cell.angle_beta   90.00
_cell.angle_gamma   90.00
#
_symmetry.space_group_name_H-M   'P 1'
#
loop_
_entity.id
_entity.type
_entity.pdbx_description
1 polymer ?
#
loop_
_entity_poly.entity_id
_entity_poly.type
_entity_poly.pdbx_seq_one_letter_code
_entity_poly.pdbx_strand_id
1 'polypeptide(L)'
;MRGALQVLVDCPACRVECALVELIDPSSPLRLGRCRLCAHETANGETLTPGKIFVSSDEVEEALIVWASAEGELLDVFVESNFGGLDTDGISAAILRGDRIATSFDVVAWLFKDRTGGMVALGASGEAGDRGPRPPVTPPMGVPSGADVAIVERPRVAAAKPTSTRADAPIDELRVVTRALAATALADGAAIDIERDVLAKLATKLGAPAPEPEDWKAWRPNELGRPPDPAATIAAMRVLALADGIADPGEARLIREFARAWGVALSDSGLPPYTTTQKVAAGWLAMFGR
;
A
#
# COMPACT_ATOMS: atom_id res chain seq x y z
N MET A 1 -17.10 9.36 13.11
CA MET A 1 -16.00 8.46 12.70
C MET A 1 -15.38 9.10 11.47
N ARG A 2 -14.08 9.41 11.49
CA ARG A 2 -13.39 9.95 10.30
C ARG A 2 -13.03 8.76 9.42
N GLY A 3 -13.61 8.69 8.24
CA GLY A 3 -13.21 7.71 7.23
C GLY A 3 -12.03 8.29 6.46
N ALA A 4 -11.05 7.46 6.12
CA ALA A 4 -10.06 7.83 5.12
C ALA A 4 -10.25 6.88 3.94
N LEU A 5 -10.42 7.42 2.75
CA LEU A 5 -10.46 6.67 1.50
C LEU A 5 -9.19 7.03 0.74
N GLN A 6 -8.37 6.03 0.42
CA GLN A 6 -7.18 6.26 -0.36
C GLN A 6 -7.40 5.73 -1.78
N VAL A 7 -7.36 6.63 -2.76
CA VAL A 7 -7.45 6.28 -4.18
C VAL A 7 -6.07 6.43 -4.78
N LEU A 8 -5.61 5.42 -5.52
CA LEU A 8 -4.41 5.58 -6.33
C LEU A 8 -4.75 6.44 -7.55
N VAL A 9 -4.09 7.58 -7.65
CA VAL A 9 -4.18 8.48 -8.79
C VAL A 9 -2.79 8.92 -9.18
N ASP A 10 -2.60 9.16 -10.48
CA ASP A 10 -1.36 9.76 -10.96
C ASP A 10 -1.21 11.14 -10.36
N CYS A 11 -0.11 11.37 -9.63
CA CYS A 11 0.22 12.71 -9.16
C CYS A 11 0.40 13.64 -10.37
N PRO A 12 -0.29 14.78 -10.46
CA PRO A 12 -0.13 15.69 -11.59
C PRO A 12 1.28 16.32 -11.64
N ALA A 13 2.00 16.35 -10.52
CA ALA A 13 3.34 16.93 -10.43
C ALA A 13 4.45 15.92 -10.80
N CYS A 14 4.48 14.75 -10.15
CA CYS A 14 5.56 13.78 -10.35
C CYS A 14 5.18 12.54 -11.17
N ARG A 15 3.91 12.42 -11.61
CA ARG A 15 3.38 11.32 -12.45
C ARG A 15 3.49 9.91 -11.84
N VAL A 16 3.94 9.81 -10.59
CA VAL A 16 3.86 8.59 -9.80
C VAL A 16 2.42 8.37 -9.36
N GLU A 17 1.90 7.18 -9.63
CA GLU A 17 0.63 6.69 -9.12
C GLU A 17 0.77 6.59 -7.60
N CYS A 18 0.20 7.58 -6.91
CA CYS A 18 0.35 7.72 -5.48
C CYS A 18 -1.02 7.76 -4.81
N ALA A 19 -1.00 7.38 -3.55
CA ALA A 19 -2.10 7.46 -2.63
C ALA A 19 -2.63 8.89 -2.46
N LEU A 20 -3.79 9.21 -3.04
CA LEU A 20 -4.58 10.38 -2.64
C LEU A 20 -5.45 9.97 -1.46
N VAL A 21 -5.14 10.50 -0.27
CA VAL A 21 -5.86 10.21 0.99
C VAL A 21 -7.02 11.18 1.16
N GLU A 22 -8.21 10.82 0.65
CA GLU A 22 -9.44 11.55 0.95
C GLU A 22 -9.85 11.30 2.42
N LEU A 23 -9.70 12.31 3.26
CA LEU A 23 -10.23 12.30 4.63
C LEU A 23 -11.70 12.69 4.62
N ILE A 24 -12.59 11.71 4.70
CA ILE A 24 -14.02 11.93 4.82
C ILE A 24 -14.34 12.28 6.28
N ASP A 25 -14.38 13.58 6.58
CA ASP A 25 -15.04 14.07 7.79
C ASP A 25 -16.56 14.18 7.50
N PRO A 26 -17.44 13.49 8.25
CA PRO A 26 -18.88 13.60 8.01
C PRO A 26 -19.43 15.02 8.23
N SER A 27 -18.68 15.90 8.90
CA SER A 27 -19.02 17.32 9.09
C SER A 27 -18.45 18.25 8.01
N SER A 28 -17.53 17.77 7.16
CA SER A 28 -16.92 18.53 6.08
C SER A 28 -16.42 17.60 4.98
N PRO A 29 -16.94 17.68 3.73
CA PRO A 29 -16.50 16.84 2.62
C PRO A 29 -15.13 17.30 2.08
N LEU A 30 -14.16 17.53 2.96
CA LEU A 30 -12.82 17.95 2.59
C LEU A 30 -12.09 16.79 1.92
N ARG A 31 -12.00 16.85 0.59
CA ARG A 31 -11.15 15.92 -0.16
C ARG A 31 -9.73 16.45 -0.13
N LEU A 32 -8.97 16.05 0.88
CA LEU A 32 -7.53 16.26 0.90
C LEU A 32 -6.87 15.23 -0.02
N GLY A 33 -5.82 15.61 -0.71
CA GLY A 33 -4.98 14.69 -1.44
C GLY A 33 -3.54 15.08 -1.29
N ARG A 34 -2.65 14.14 -0.95
CA ARG A 34 -1.22 14.43 -0.77
C ARG A 34 -0.36 13.35 -1.38
N CYS A 35 0.45 13.72 -2.37
CA CYS A 35 1.48 12.83 -2.91
C CYS A 35 2.60 12.62 -1.89
N ARG A 36 2.92 11.37 -1.55
CA ARG A 36 3.98 11.04 -0.61
C ARG A 36 5.39 11.32 -1.14
N LEU A 37 5.58 11.26 -2.46
CA LEU A 37 6.88 11.46 -3.08
C LEU A 37 7.24 12.95 -3.24
N CYS A 38 6.37 13.73 -3.90
CA CYS A 38 6.67 15.13 -4.20
C CYS A 38 5.96 16.13 -3.27
N ALA A 39 5.14 15.67 -2.32
CA ALA A 39 4.34 16.52 -1.45
C ALA A 39 3.36 17.47 -2.19
N HIS A 40 2.94 17.13 -3.41
CA HIS A 40 1.81 17.80 -4.06
C HIS A 40 0.56 17.64 -3.21
N GLU A 41 -0.14 18.73 -2.91
CA GLU A 41 -1.32 18.76 -2.05
C GLU A 41 -2.52 19.43 -2.73
N THR A 42 -3.69 18.82 -2.63
CA THR A 42 -4.97 19.37 -3.08
C THR A 42 -6.01 19.33 -1.98
N ALA A 43 -6.93 20.29 -1.99
CA ALA A 43 -8.13 20.31 -1.15
C ALA A 43 -9.33 20.71 -2.00
N ASN A 44 -10.35 19.85 -2.06
CA ASN A 44 -11.57 20.10 -2.85
C ASN A 44 -11.29 20.43 -4.33
N GLY A 45 -10.24 19.82 -4.89
CA GLY A 45 -9.81 20.05 -6.28
C GLY A 45 -8.91 21.28 -6.46
N GLU A 46 -8.73 22.12 -5.45
CA GLU A 46 -7.79 23.24 -5.49
C GLU A 46 -6.40 22.79 -5.07
N THR A 47 -5.37 23.22 -5.79
CA THR A 47 -3.98 22.94 -5.42
C THR A 47 -3.57 23.83 -4.25
N LEU A 48 -3.25 23.20 -3.11
CA LEU A 48 -2.67 23.86 -1.95
C LEU A 48 -1.15 23.98 -2.09
N THR A 49 -0.51 22.88 -2.49
CA THR A 49 0.94 22.79 -2.68
C THR A 49 1.21 22.17 -4.06
N PRO A 50 1.96 22.82 -4.96
CA PRO A 50 2.20 22.30 -6.31
C PRO A 50 3.06 21.04 -6.33
N GLY A 51 3.77 20.73 -5.24
CA GLY A 51 4.72 19.62 -5.15
C GLY A 51 6.11 19.99 -5.65
N LYS A 52 7.11 19.21 -5.25
CA LYS A 52 8.50 19.34 -5.70
C LYS A 52 8.62 18.91 -7.15
N ILE A 53 9.30 19.72 -7.96
CA ILE A 53 9.79 19.34 -9.29
C ILE A 53 11.20 18.81 -9.10
N PHE A 54 11.42 17.55 -9.46
CA PHE A 54 12.73 16.91 -9.36
C PHE A 54 13.61 17.31 -10.53
N VAL A 55 14.84 17.73 -10.26
CA VAL A 55 15.81 18.14 -11.29
C VAL A 55 17.05 17.23 -11.33
N SER A 56 17.18 16.29 -10.41
CA SER A 56 18.26 15.29 -10.39
C SER A 56 17.80 13.96 -9.79
N SER A 57 18.56 12.89 -10.05
CA SER A 57 18.32 11.58 -9.45
C SER A 57 18.49 11.62 -7.93
N ASP A 58 19.48 12.35 -7.41
CA ASP A 58 19.72 12.49 -5.97
C ASP A 58 18.48 13.02 -5.24
N GLU A 59 17.78 14.01 -5.83
CA GLU A 59 16.55 14.55 -5.24
C GLU A 59 15.40 13.55 -5.21
N VAL A 60 15.34 12.66 -6.21
CA VAL A 60 14.34 11.58 -6.26
C VAL A 60 14.66 10.52 -5.21
N GLU A 61 15.92 10.11 -5.12
CA GLU A 61 16.38 9.14 -4.12
C GLU A 61 16.12 9.64 -2.70
N GLU A 62 16.46 10.90 -2.38
CA GLU A 62 16.16 11.51 -1.09
C GLU A 62 14.65 11.46 -0.77
N ALA A 63 13.80 11.76 -1.74
CA ALA A 63 12.35 11.71 -1.55
C ALA A 63 11.84 10.26 -1.35
N LEU A 64 12.41 9.29 -2.06
CA LEU A 64 12.11 7.87 -1.85
C LEU A 64 12.57 7.39 -0.47
N ILE A 65 13.72 7.83 0.02
CA ILE A 65 14.20 7.52 1.39
C ILE A 65 13.22 8.04 2.44
N VAL A 66 12.76 9.28 2.29
CA VAL A 66 11.78 9.88 3.21
C VAL A 66 10.47 9.08 3.20
N TRP A 67 10.02 8.66 2.01
CA TRP A 67 8.80 7.85 1.89
C TRP A 67 9.00 6.45 2.51
N ALA A 68 10.06 5.72 2.15
CA ALA A 68 10.37 4.41 2.71
C ALA A 68 10.46 4.45 4.25
N SER A 69 11.12 5.48 4.80
CA SER A 69 11.22 5.69 6.24
C SER A 69 9.87 5.94 6.90
N ALA A 70 8.96 6.70 6.27
CA ALA A 70 7.60 6.89 6.76
C ALA A 70 6.79 5.58 6.75
N GLU A 71 7.15 4.65 5.87
CA GLU A 71 6.58 3.30 5.86
C GLU A 71 7.22 2.35 6.86
N GLY A 72 8.42 2.67 7.36
CA GLY A 72 9.20 1.80 8.24
C GLY A 72 10.00 0.74 7.49
N GLU A 73 10.28 0.98 6.21
CA GLU A 73 11.01 0.07 5.32
C GLU A 73 12.37 0.67 4.91
N LEU A 74 13.34 -0.18 4.57
CA LEU A 74 14.58 0.24 3.92
C LEU A 74 14.30 0.59 2.46
N LEU A 75 15.04 1.56 1.88
CA LEU A 75 14.81 2.05 0.52
C LEU A 75 14.71 0.91 -0.51
N ASP A 76 15.69 0.01 -0.54
CA ASP A 76 15.75 -1.06 -1.54
C ASP A 76 14.54 -2.00 -1.45
N VAL A 77 14.15 -2.37 -0.22
CA VAL A 77 12.98 -3.23 0.05
C VAL A 77 11.68 -2.52 -0.35
N PHE A 78 11.59 -1.23 -0.04
CA PHE A 78 10.45 -0.39 -0.37
C PHE A 78 10.29 -0.27 -1.89
N VAL A 79 11.37 0.03 -2.60
CA VAL A 79 11.38 0.16 -4.07
C VAL A 79 10.98 -1.16 -4.73
N GLU A 80 11.62 -2.27 -4.35
CA GLU A 80 11.32 -3.61 -4.87
C GLU A 80 9.85 -4.00 -4.67
N SER A 81 9.29 -3.70 -3.50
CA SER A 81 7.93 -4.09 -3.13
C SER A 81 6.84 -3.22 -3.78
N ASN A 82 7.15 -1.94 -4.08
CA ASN A 82 6.14 -0.94 -4.44
C ASN A 82 6.18 -0.47 -5.89
N PHE A 83 7.25 -0.71 -6.65
CA PHE A 83 7.43 -0.10 -7.98
C PHE A 83 7.54 -1.10 -9.13
N GLY A 84 6.92 -2.26 -9.00
CA GLY A 84 6.68 -3.17 -10.13
C GLY A 84 7.95 -3.66 -10.83
N GLY A 85 9.07 -3.77 -10.09
CA GLY A 85 10.35 -4.23 -10.62
C GLY A 85 11.28 -3.12 -11.12
N LEU A 86 10.93 -1.84 -10.97
CA LEU A 86 11.88 -0.75 -11.15
C LEU A 86 12.81 -0.66 -9.93
N ASP A 87 14.09 -0.34 -10.18
CA ASP A 87 15.03 0.10 -9.16
C ASP A 87 15.02 1.64 -9.01
N THR A 88 15.79 2.15 -8.05
CA THR A 88 15.86 3.60 -7.76
C THR A 88 16.30 4.41 -8.98
N ASP A 89 17.24 3.89 -9.78
CA ASP A 89 17.74 4.54 -10.99
C ASP A 89 16.65 4.59 -12.07
N GLY A 90 15.93 3.48 -12.28
CA GLY A 90 14.80 3.39 -13.20
C GLY A 90 13.66 4.33 -12.83
N ILE A 91 13.34 4.43 -11.53
CA ILE A 91 12.34 5.38 -11.01
C ILE A 91 12.78 6.82 -11.26
N SER A 92 14.03 7.15 -10.93
CA SER A 92 14.59 8.48 -11.13
C SER A 92 14.57 8.89 -12.59
N ALA A 93 15.03 8.01 -13.48
CA ALA A 93 15.05 8.26 -14.90
C ALA A 93 13.63 8.45 -15.49
N ALA A 94 12.64 7.68 -15.01
CA ALA A 94 11.25 7.84 -15.41
C ALA A 94 10.65 9.18 -14.94
N ILE A 95 10.87 9.57 -13.68
CA ILE A 95 10.39 10.86 -13.14
C ILE A 95 10.99 12.05 -13.92
N LEU A 96 12.30 12.03 -14.16
CA LEU A 96 12.99 13.13 -14.85
C LEU A 96 12.56 13.26 -16.32
N ARG A 97 12.05 12.19 -16.94
CA ARG A 97 11.42 12.23 -18.27
C ARG A 97 9.93 12.63 -18.24
N GLY A 98 9.32 12.68 -17.05
CA GLY A 98 7.87 12.87 -16.89
C GLY A 98 7.05 11.62 -17.25
N ASP A 99 7.67 10.44 -17.27
CA ASP A 99 6.99 9.18 -17.51
C ASP A 99 6.06 8.84 -16.34
N ARG A 100 4.96 8.14 -16.64
CA ARG A 100 4.06 7.62 -15.61
C ARG A 100 4.70 6.42 -14.92
N ILE A 101 4.65 6.38 -13.59
CA ILE A 101 5.12 5.26 -12.78
C ILE A 101 3.95 4.67 -12.01
N ALA A 102 3.59 3.43 -12.31
CA ALA A 102 2.59 2.69 -11.55
C ALA A 102 3.20 2.20 -10.22
N THR A 103 2.40 2.14 -9.16
CA THR A 103 2.85 1.58 -7.88
C THR A 103 1.92 0.48 -7.40
N SER A 104 2.50 -0.56 -6.79
CA SER A 104 1.75 -1.55 -6.02
C SER A 104 1.37 -1.04 -4.62
N PHE A 105 1.60 0.25 -4.34
CA PHE A 105 1.44 0.82 -3.00
C PHE A 105 0.05 0.57 -2.44
N ASP A 106 0.01 -0.25 -1.40
CA ASP A 106 -1.20 -0.87 -0.90
C ASP A 106 -2.01 0.10 -0.04
N VAL A 107 -3.24 0.38 -0.47
CA VAL A 107 -4.21 1.14 0.31
C VAL A 107 -4.60 0.39 1.58
N VAL A 108 -4.63 -0.95 1.54
CA VAL A 108 -4.99 -1.83 2.66
C VAL A 108 -3.97 -1.67 3.79
N ALA A 109 -2.67 -1.77 3.51
CA ALA A 109 -1.63 -1.58 4.53
C ALA A 109 -1.71 -0.24 5.29
N TRP A 110 -2.10 0.85 4.62
CA TRP A 110 -2.26 2.15 5.27
C TRP A 110 -3.57 2.25 6.08
N LEU A 111 -4.70 1.77 5.52
CA LEU A 111 -6.00 1.79 6.20
C LEU A 111 -6.00 0.98 7.51
N PHE A 112 -5.11 0.00 7.63
CA PHE A 112 -5.08 -0.91 8.77
C PHE A 112 -3.86 -0.75 9.69
N LYS A 113 -2.92 0.18 9.39
CA LYS A 113 -1.72 0.43 10.21
C LYS A 113 -2.07 0.79 11.67
N ASP A 114 -3.18 1.51 11.88
CA ASP A 114 -3.67 1.93 13.20
C ASP A 114 -4.62 0.92 13.89
N ARG A 115 -5.04 -0.16 13.22
CA ARG A 115 -5.98 -1.13 13.82
C ARG A 115 -5.31 -2.34 14.47
N THR A 116 -4.04 -2.61 14.17
CA THR A 116 -3.31 -3.78 14.68
C THR A 116 -2.32 -3.51 15.82
N GLY A 117 -2.21 -2.29 16.34
CA GLY A 117 -1.28 -2.04 17.45
C GLY A 117 -1.50 -0.76 18.24
N GLY A 118 -1.84 -0.92 19.52
CA GLY A 118 -1.42 -0.03 20.60
C GLY A 118 -1.88 1.43 20.55
N MET A 119 -2.91 1.72 21.32
CA MET A 119 -3.31 3.07 21.74
C MET A 119 -2.12 3.85 22.32
N VAL A 120 -1.40 4.64 21.51
CA VAL A 120 -0.54 5.71 22.02
C VAL A 120 -1.37 6.98 22.08
N ALA A 121 -1.88 7.26 23.28
CA ALA A 121 -2.55 8.52 23.58
C ALA A 121 -1.55 9.68 23.45
N LEU A 122 -1.66 10.48 22.38
CA LEU A 122 -1.19 11.85 22.38
C LEU A 122 -2.35 12.75 22.84
N GLY A 123 -2.44 12.95 24.16
CA GLY A 123 -3.25 14.00 24.79
C GLY A 123 -2.46 14.54 25.98
N ALA A 124 -1.76 15.67 25.85
CA ALA A 124 -2.31 17.03 25.87
C ALA A 124 -2.85 17.42 27.26
N SER A 125 -1.93 17.84 28.14
CA SER A 125 -2.20 18.74 29.25
C SER A 125 -1.33 20.00 29.06
N GLY A 126 -1.83 20.92 28.22
CA GLY A 126 -1.32 22.28 28.12
C GLY A 126 -2.29 23.20 28.87
N GLU A 127 -1.89 23.59 30.09
CA GLU A 127 -2.52 24.70 30.79
C GLU A 127 -2.37 25.99 29.98
N ALA A 128 -3.44 26.78 29.96
CA ALA A 128 -3.52 28.07 29.29
C ALA A 128 -2.63 29.09 29.99
N GLY A 129 -1.40 29.24 29.47
CA GLY A 129 -0.48 30.32 29.84
C GLY A 129 -0.70 31.55 28.95
N ASP A 130 -1.20 32.61 29.59
CA ASP A 130 -1.25 34.01 29.16
C ASP A 130 0.00 34.44 28.36
N ARG A 131 -0.19 34.82 27.09
CA ARG A 131 0.88 35.36 26.24
C ARG A 131 0.67 36.86 26.07
N GLY A 132 1.49 37.63 26.78
CA GLY A 132 1.65 39.07 26.59
C GLY A 132 2.11 39.45 25.17
N PRO A 133 2.14 40.76 24.87
CA PRO A 133 2.32 41.28 23.52
C PRO A 133 3.71 40.97 22.95
N ARG A 134 3.73 40.44 21.72
CA ARG A 134 4.97 40.18 20.95
C ARG A 134 5.67 41.49 20.58
N PRO A 135 7.02 41.56 20.71
CA PRO A 135 7.79 42.68 20.19
C PRO A 135 7.88 42.63 18.65
N PRO A 136 8.15 43.78 17.99
CA PRO A 136 8.27 43.86 16.54
C PRO A 136 9.54 43.17 16.04
N VAL A 137 9.40 42.44 14.94
CA VAL A 137 10.50 41.74 14.25
C VAL A 137 11.15 42.71 13.27
N THR A 138 12.44 42.99 13.48
CA THR A 138 13.29 43.71 12.52
C THR A 138 13.73 42.76 11.40
N PRO A 139 13.70 43.16 10.11
CA PRO A 139 14.20 42.32 9.03
C PRO A 139 15.73 42.23 9.05
N PRO A 140 16.33 41.05 8.78
CA PRO A 140 17.78 40.94 8.67
C PRO A 140 18.26 41.53 7.33
N MET A 141 19.20 42.48 7.42
CA MET A 141 20.02 42.91 6.28
C MET A 141 21.19 41.93 6.07
N GLY A 142 21.46 41.63 4.80
CA GLY A 142 22.80 41.29 4.31
C GLY A 142 23.15 39.81 4.26
N VAL A 143 23.04 39.21 3.07
CA VAL A 143 23.75 37.97 2.72
C VAL A 143 25.10 38.36 2.13
N PRO A 144 26.24 37.97 2.72
CA PRO A 144 27.53 38.08 2.04
C PRO A 144 27.64 36.99 0.98
N SER A 145 27.94 37.43 -0.24
CA SER A 145 28.34 36.62 -1.38
C SER A 145 29.80 36.17 -1.21
N GLY A 146 30.05 34.87 -1.39
CA GLY A 146 31.39 34.32 -1.62
C GLY A 146 32.00 33.58 -0.44
N ALA A 147 31.72 32.29 -0.33
CA ALA A 147 32.61 31.34 0.34
C ALA A 147 32.55 30.00 -0.40
N ASP A 148 33.69 29.58 -0.94
CA ASP A 148 33.93 28.25 -1.49
C ASP A 148 33.64 27.20 -0.41
N VAL A 149 32.53 26.48 -0.57
CA VAL A 149 32.22 25.32 0.27
C VAL A 149 33.00 24.14 -0.30
N ALA A 150 34.10 23.79 0.36
CA ALA A 150 34.76 22.51 0.12
C ALA A 150 33.78 21.37 0.39
N ILE A 151 33.45 20.61 -0.65
CA ILE A 151 32.66 19.39 -0.56
C ILE A 151 33.50 18.39 0.24
N VAL A 152 33.13 18.17 1.50
CA VAL A 152 33.68 17.09 2.31
C VAL A 152 33.06 15.79 1.80
N GLU A 153 33.80 15.03 1.01
CA GLU A 153 33.43 13.67 0.61
C GLU A 153 33.22 12.82 1.87
N ARG A 154 31.96 12.47 2.17
CA ARG A 154 31.64 11.51 3.22
C ARG A 154 32.15 10.13 2.77
N PRO A 155 32.87 9.38 3.62
CA PRO A 155 33.22 8.00 3.32
C PRO A 155 31.96 7.19 3.04
N ARG A 156 31.85 6.62 1.83
CA ARG A 156 30.83 5.62 1.50
C ARG A 156 31.07 4.40 2.39
N VAL A 157 30.34 4.32 3.50
CA VAL A 157 30.25 3.09 4.29
C VAL A 157 29.53 2.09 3.41
N ALA A 158 30.21 1.02 3.02
CA ALA A 158 29.60 -0.08 2.28
C ALA A 158 28.39 -0.56 3.08
N ALA A 159 27.18 -0.35 2.55
CA ALA A 159 25.96 -0.84 3.13
C ALA A 159 26.08 -2.36 3.25
N ALA A 160 26.18 -2.86 4.49
CA ALA A 160 26.06 -4.28 4.74
C ALA A 160 24.70 -4.71 4.21
N LYS A 161 24.67 -5.71 3.30
CA LYS A 161 23.43 -6.32 2.82
C LYS A 161 22.53 -6.60 4.01
N PRO A 162 21.28 -6.09 4.06
CA PRO A 162 20.35 -6.51 5.07
C PRO A 162 20.06 -7.98 4.84
N THR A 163 20.71 -8.83 5.62
CA THR A 163 20.30 -10.20 5.79
C THR A 163 18.92 -10.13 6.42
N SER A 164 17.87 -10.32 5.63
CA SER A 164 16.52 -10.57 6.16
C SER A 164 16.65 -11.71 7.17
N THR A 165 16.64 -11.37 8.46
CA THR A 165 16.73 -12.31 9.57
C THR A 165 15.37 -12.97 9.83
N ARG A 166 14.54 -13.14 8.80
CA ARG A 166 13.45 -14.10 8.87
C ARG A 166 14.12 -15.47 8.74
N ALA A 167 14.46 -16.04 9.89
CA ALA A 167 15.01 -17.37 10.02
C ALA A 167 14.29 -18.31 9.04
N ASP A 168 15.07 -19.12 8.31
CA ASP A 168 14.66 -20.08 7.27
C ASP A 168 13.76 -21.20 7.81
N ALA A 169 12.73 -20.85 8.59
CA ALA A 169 11.67 -21.77 8.93
C ALA A 169 11.05 -22.24 7.60
N PRO A 170 10.92 -23.56 7.38
CA PRO A 170 10.29 -24.07 6.19
C PRO A 170 8.93 -23.41 6.02
N ILE A 171 8.71 -22.79 4.85
CA ILE A 171 7.40 -22.24 4.52
C ILE A 171 6.48 -23.45 4.32
N ASP A 172 5.47 -23.59 5.16
CA ASP A 172 4.38 -24.52 4.92
C ASP A 172 3.58 -24.04 3.69
N GLU A 173 3.87 -24.66 2.54
CA GLU A 173 3.29 -24.30 1.24
C GLU A 173 1.76 -24.44 1.23
N LEU A 174 1.19 -25.37 2.00
CA LEU A 174 -0.27 -25.51 2.09
C LEU A 174 -0.88 -24.40 2.92
N ARG A 175 -0.20 -23.95 3.98
CA ARG A 175 -0.64 -22.80 4.77
C ARG A 175 -0.54 -21.47 4.01
N VAL A 176 0.28 -21.37 2.95
CA VAL A 176 0.26 -20.23 2.02
C VAL A 176 -1.11 -20.05 1.37
N VAL A 177 -1.76 -21.15 0.97
CA VAL A 177 -3.10 -21.11 0.35
C VAL A 177 -4.11 -20.53 1.33
N THR A 178 -4.15 -21.05 2.56
CA THR A 178 -5.07 -20.60 3.61
C THR A 178 -4.87 -19.12 3.94
N ARG A 179 -3.62 -18.66 4.05
CA ARG A 179 -3.28 -17.26 4.32
C ARG A 179 -3.65 -16.32 3.18
N ALA A 180 -3.48 -16.73 1.93
CA ALA A 180 -3.90 -15.93 0.78
C ALA A 180 -5.43 -15.78 0.70
N LEU A 181 -6.18 -16.85 1.00
CA LEU A 181 -7.63 -16.78 1.13
C LEU A 181 -8.04 -15.88 2.30
N ALA A 182 -7.39 -15.99 3.46
CA ALA A 182 -7.67 -15.14 4.62
C ALA A 182 -7.37 -13.67 4.34
N ALA A 183 -6.29 -13.37 3.61
CA ALA A 183 -5.99 -12.02 3.14
C ALA A 183 -7.09 -11.46 2.23
N THR A 184 -7.67 -12.32 1.38
CA THR A 184 -8.79 -11.93 0.50
C THR A 184 -10.03 -11.57 1.33
N ALA A 185 -10.44 -12.45 2.24
CA ALA A 185 -11.58 -12.17 3.14
C ALA A 185 -11.35 -10.99 4.11
N LEU A 186 -10.11 -10.51 4.24
CA LEU A 186 -9.74 -9.37 5.09
C LEU A 186 -9.38 -8.13 4.27
N ALA A 187 -9.57 -8.13 2.95
CA ALA A 187 -9.20 -7.01 2.08
C ALA A 187 -9.90 -5.71 2.51
N ASP A 188 -11.17 -5.82 2.89
CA ASP A 188 -12.00 -4.72 3.43
C ASP A 188 -11.89 -4.54 4.95
N GLY A 189 -10.96 -5.26 5.60
CA GLY A 189 -10.61 -5.10 7.00
C GLY A 189 -11.42 -5.93 7.99
N ALA A 190 -12.40 -6.69 7.53
CA ALA A 190 -13.13 -7.65 8.35
C ALA A 190 -13.67 -8.79 7.49
N ALA A 191 -13.49 -10.03 7.97
CA ALA A 191 -14.08 -11.22 7.37
C ALA A 191 -15.43 -11.51 8.02
N ILE A 192 -16.51 -11.50 7.23
CA ILE A 192 -17.86 -11.84 7.67
C ILE A 192 -18.10 -13.35 7.65
N ASP A 193 -19.14 -13.84 8.35
CA ASP A 193 -19.37 -15.28 8.54
C ASP A 193 -19.48 -16.06 7.23
N ILE A 194 -20.13 -15.49 6.21
CA ILE A 194 -20.27 -16.15 4.90
C ILE A 194 -18.91 -16.34 4.20
N GLU A 195 -18.00 -15.38 4.30
CA GLU A 195 -16.65 -15.50 3.72
C GLU A 195 -15.82 -16.52 4.48
N ARG A 196 -15.94 -16.57 5.82
CA ARG A 196 -15.27 -17.57 6.65
C ARG A 196 -15.69 -18.98 6.24
N ASP A 197 -16.98 -19.19 6.03
CA ASP A 197 -17.53 -20.47 5.56
C ASP A 197 -17.05 -20.83 4.15
N VAL A 198 -17.05 -19.86 3.23
CA VAL A 198 -16.57 -20.08 1.85
C VAL A 198 -15.08 -20.37 1.83
N LEU A 199 -14.28 -19.64 2.61
CA LEU A 199 -12.85 -19.86 2.77
C LEU A 199 -12.57 -21.27 3.27
N ALA A 200 -13.25 -21.73 4.33
CA ALA A 200 -13.03 -23.07 4.88
C ALA A 200 -13.32 -24.17 3.84
N LYS A 201 -14.35 -23.99 3.01
CA LYS A 201 -14.69 -24.90 1.90
C LYS A 201 -13.63 -24.88 0.80
N LEU A 202 -13.16 -23.69 0.42
CA LEU A 202 -12.12 -23.53 -0.60
C LEU A 202 -10.77 -24.09 -0.13
N ALA A 203 -10.37 -23.85 1.12
CA ALA A 203 -9.16 -24.40 1.72
C ALA A 203 -9.20 -25.93 1.68
N THR A 204 -10.30 -26.53 2.15
CA THR A 204 -10.52 -27.99 2.09
C THR A 204 -10.39 -28.52 0.67
N LYS A 205 -11.02 -27.85 -0.31
CA LYS A 205 -10.97 -28.24 -1.73
C LYS A 205 -9.56 -28.21 -2.32
N LEU A 206 -8.74 -27.27 -1.87
CA LEU A 206 -7.34 -27.12 -2.29
C LEU A 206 -6.37 -27.99 -1.48
N GLY A 207 -6.86 -28.81 -0.55
CA GLY A 207 -6.02 -29.62 0.34
C GLY A 207 -5.26 -28.79 1.38
N ALA A 208 -5.66 -27.53 1.59
CA ALA A 208 -5.06 -26.63 2.56
C ALA A 208 -5.74 -26.78 3.94
N PRO A 209 -5.00 -26.54 5.04
CA PRO A 209 -5.58 -26.62 6.38
C PRO A 209 -6.63 -25.51 6.60
N ALA A 210 -7.56 -25.75 7.52
CA ALA A 210 -8.47 -24.70 7.99
C ALA A 210 -7.66 -23.53 8.58
N PRO A 211 -8.16 -22.28 8.46
CA PRO A 211 -7.45 -21.11 8.99
C PRO A 211 -7.39 -21.15 10.52
N GLU A 212 -6.18 -20.99 11.05
CA GLU A 212 -5.96 -20.76 12.48
C GLU A 212 -6.07 -19.27 12.82
N PRO A 213 -6.20 -18.90 14.11
CA PRO A 213 -6.26 -17.48 14.53
C PRO A 213 -5.13 -16.62 13.95
N GLU A 214 -3.92 -17.16 13.83
CA GLU A 214 -2.76 -16.44 13.27
C GLU A 214 -2.81 -16.24 11.75
N ASP A 215 -3.62 -17.03 11.04
CA ASP A 215 -3.77 -16.91 9.58
C ASP A 215 -4.67 -15.72 9.19
N TRP A 216 -5.50 -15.22 10.13
CA TRP A 216 -6.39 -14.08 9.93
C TRP A 216 -5.66 -12.73 9.99
N LYS A 217 -4.85 -12.48 8.96
CA LYS A 217 -4.12 -11.23 8.72
C LYS A 217 -4.25 -10.84 7.24
N ALA A 218 -4.20 -9.54 6.95
CA ALA A 218 -4.00 -9.04 5.58
C ALA A 218 -2.56 -9.35 5.12
N TRP A 219 -2.33 -10.56 4.62
CA TRP A 219 -1.02 -10.99 4.13
C TRP A 219 -0.68 -10.38 2.78
N ARG A 220 0.57 -9.97 2.61
CA ARG A 220 1.12 -9.54 1.32
C ARG A 220 1.69 -10.73 0.53
N PRO A 221 1.75 -10.65 -0.81
CA PRO A 221 2.35 -11.71 -1.62
C PRO A 221 3.81 -12.00 -1.29
N ASN A 222 4.60 -10.98 -0.92
CA ASN A 222 6.01 -11.14 -0.53
C ASN A 222 6.22 -11.61 0.91
N GLU A 223 5.18 -11.55 1.75
CA GLU A 223 5.21 -12.13 3.10
C GLU A 223 4.94 -13.64 3.09
N LEU A 224 4.36 -14.14 1.99
CA LEU A 224 4.01 -15.52 1.77
C LEU A 224 4.98 -16.16 0.75
N GLY A 225 5.11 -17.48 0.82
CA GLY A 225 5.75 -18.23 -0.25
C GLY A 225 4.86 -18.31 -1.50
N ARG A 226 5.25 -19.15 -2.44
CA ARG A 226 4.42 -19.53 -3.58
C ARG A 226 3.59 -20.77 -3.20
N PRO A 227 2.26 -20.78 -3.40
CA PRO A 227 1.46 -21.97 -3.14
C PRO A 227 1.79 -23.08 -4.17
N PRO A 228 1.47 -24.36 -3.88
CA PRO A 228 1.74 -25.48 -4.80
C PRO A 228 1.04 -25.33 -6.15
N ASP A 229 -0.19 -24.79 -6.15
CA ASP A 229 -0.93 -24.44 -7.36
C ASP A 229 -1.41 -22.98 -7.29
N PRO A 230 -0.61 -22.03 -7.81
CA PRO A 230 -0.96 -20.63 -7.81
C PRO A 230 -2.20 -20.31 -8.64
N ALA A 231 -2.42 -21.00 -9.76
CA ALA A 231 -3.56 -20.72 -10.63
C ALA A 231 -4.87 -21.12 -9.95
N ALA A 232 -4.92 -22.29 -9.32
CA ALA A 232 -6.07 -22.73 -8.54
C ALA A 232 -6.30 -21.83 -7.31
N THR A 233 -5.22 -21.39 -6.64
CA THR A 233 -5.31 -20.49 -5.48
C THR A 233 -5.90 -19.13 -5.88
N ILE A 234 -5.42 -18.52 -6.96
CA ILE A 234 -5.98 -17.27 -7.51
C ILE A 234 -7.44 -17.45 -7.93
N ALA A 235 -7.79 -18.58 -8.54
CA ALA A 235 -9.18 -18.87 -8.88
C ALA A 235 -10.07 -18.97 -7.63
N ALA A 236 -9.59 -19.59 -6.55
CA ALA A 236 -10.30 -19.67 -5.28
C ALA A 236 -10.44 -18.30 -4.60
N MET A 237 -9.39 -17.47 -4.60
CA MET A 237 -9.48 -16.08 -4.11
C MET A 237 -10.56 -15.30 -4.85
N ARG A 238 -10.66 -15.45 -6.17
CA ARG A 238 -11.74 -14.82 -6.97
C ARG A 238 -13.13 -15.29 -6.55
N VAL A 239 -13.29 -16.58 -6.23
CA VAL A 239 -14.58 -17.12 -5.74
C VAL A 239 -14.90 -16.55 -4.37
N LEU A 240 -13.91 -16.45 -3.49
CA LEU A 240 -14.06 -15.90 -2.15
C LEU A 240 -14.45 -14.42 -2.18
N ALA A 241 -13.79 -13.62 -3.01
CA ALA A 241 -14.13 -12.21 -3.28
C ALA A 241 -15.54 -12.02 -3.91
N LEU A 242 -16.27 -13.09 -4.18
CA LEU A 242 -17.62 -13.05 -4.74
C LEU A 242 -18.63 -13.73 -3.82
N ALA A 243 -18.22 -14.07 -2.59
CA ALA A 243 -19.04 -14.80 -1.64
C ALA A 243 -20.29 -13.99 -1.22
N ASP A 244 -20.15 -12.67 -1.11
CA ASP A 244 -21.24 -11.73 -0.80
C ASP A 244 -22.01 -11.26 -2.07
N GLY A 245 -21.58 -11.72 -3.25
CA GLY A 245 -22.15 -11.42 -4.55
C GLY A 245 -21.46 -10.30 -5.33
N ILE A 246 -20.50 -9.57 -4.76
CA ILE A 246 -19.80 -8.45 -5.40
C ILE A 246 -18.33 -8.40 -4.96
N ALA A 247 -17.40 -8.49 -5.91
CA ALA A 247 -15.99 -8.24 -5.61
C ALA A 247 -15.74 -6.74 -5.48
N ASP A 248 -15.27 -6.31 -4.33
CA ASP A 248 -14.88 -4.93 -4.12
C ASP A 248 -13.58 -4.59 -4.89
N PRO A 249 -13.29 -3.29 -5.14
CA PRO A 249 -12.06 -2.88 -5.80
C PRO A 249 -10.77 -3.28 -5.07
N GLY A 250 -10.80 -3.40 -3.75
CA GLY A 250 -9.70 -3.79 -2.88
C GLY A 250 -9.32 -5.25 -3.06
N GLU A 251 -10.27 -6.18 -2.95
CA GLU A 251 -10.12 -7.60 -3.26
C GLU A 251 -9.62 -7.81 -4.69
N ALA A 252 -10.24 -7.12 -5.65
CA ALA A 252 -9.84 -7.23 -7.05
C ALA A 252 -8.41 -6.77 -7.30
N ARG A 253 -7.95 -5.79 -6.54
CA ARG A 253 -6.55 -5.33 -6.56
C ARG A 253 -5.64 -6.35 -5.88
N LEU A 254 -5.98 -6.82 -4.69
CA LEU A 254 -5.22 -7.82 -3.95
C LEU A 254 -4.98 -9.07 -4.80
N ILE A 255 -6.03 -9.59 -5.45
CA ILE A 255 -5.93 -10.76 -6.34
C ILE A 255 -4.97 -10.50 -7.51
N ARG A 256 -4.95 -9.29 -8.07
CA ARG A 256 -3.99 -8.90 -9.13
C ARG A 256 -2.54 -8.87 -8.62
N GLU A 257 -2.32 -8.38 -7.40
CA GLU A 257 -0.99 -8.39 -6.77
C GLU A 257 -0.48 -9.82 -6.55
N PHE A 258 -1.30 -10.68 -5.98
CA PHE A 258 -0.97 -12.11 -5.80
C PHE A 258 -0.72 -12.82 -7.14
N ALA A 259 -1.57 -12.57 -8.14
CA ALA A 259 -1.40 -13.17 -9.46
C ALA A 259 -0.09 -12.73 -10.12
N ARG A 260 0.27 -11.44 -10.02
CA ARG A 260 1.55 -10.92 -10.51
C ARG A 260 2.72 -11.58 -9.79
N ALA A 261 2.70 -11.59 -8.45
CA ALA A 261 3.77 -12.14 -7.63
C ALA A 261 4.01 -13.63 -7.90
N TRP A 262 2.97 -14.40 -8.21
CA TRP A 262 3.07 -15.83 -8.49
C TRP A 262 3.15 -16.20 -9.98
N GLY A 263 3.22 -15.20 -10.86
CA GLY A 263 3.32 -15.39 -12.32
C GLY A 263 2.08 -16.03 -12.94
N VAL A 264 0.89 -15.76 -12.40
CA VAL A 264 -0.39 -16.26 -12.91
C VAL A 264 -0.98 -15.21 -13.85
N ALA A 265 -1.18 -15.58 -15.11
CA ALA A 265 -1.85 -14.72 -16.07
C ALA A 265 -3.33 -14.57 -15.69
N LEU A 266 -3.79 -13.34 -15.50
CA LEU A 266 -5.21 -13.02 -15.41
C LEU A 266 -5.70 -12.64 -16.80
N SER A 267 -6.80 -13.25 -17.25
CA SER A 267 -7.44 -12.81 -18.51
C SER A 267 -7.91 -11.36 -18.37
N ASP A 268 -7.80 -10.57 -19.45
CA ASP A 268 -8.23 -9.15 -19.49
C ASP A 268 -9.70 -8.96 -19.07
N SER A 269 -10.51 -10.02 -19.17
CA SER A 269 -11.80 -10.14 -18.51
C SER A 269 -11.67 -10.31 -16.99
N GLY A 270 -10.75 -9.58 -16.35
CA GLY A 270 -10.51 -9.59 -14.91
C GLY A 270 -11.84 -9.50 -14.17
N LEU A 271 -11.92 -10.14 -12.99
CA LEU A 271 -13.11 -10.26 -12.12
C LEU A 271 -14.35 -9.60 -12.73
N PRO A 272 -15.25 -10.38 -13.39
CA PRO A 272 -16.15 -9.82 -14.38
C PRO A 272 -16.90 -8.59 -13.84
N PRO A 273 -17.19 -7.59 -14.69
CA PRO A 273 -17.96 -6.43 -14.25
C PRO A 273 -19.28 -6.91 -13.60
N TYR A 274 -19.66 -6.21 -12.52
CA TYR A 274 -20.76 -6.43 -11.55
C TYR A 274 -21.90 -7.39 -11.94
N THR A 275 -22.37 -7.41 -13.19
CA THR A 275 -23.57 -8.12 -13.62
C THR A 275 -23.33 -9.56 -14.11
N THR A 276 -22.12 -9.93 -14.54
CA THR A 276 -21.86 -11.29 -15.07
C THR A 276 -21.49 -12.27 -13.94
N THR A 277 -21.09 -11.72 -12.80
CA THR A 277 -20.31 -12.41 -11.77
C THR A 277 -21.18 -13.19 -10.78
N GLN A 278 -22.38 -12.69 -10.48
CA GLN A 278 -23.35 -13.37 -9.63
C GLN A 278 -23.76 -14.75 -10.17
N LYS A 279 -23.89 -14.90 -11.50
CA LYS A 279 -24.29 -16.19 -12.12
C LYS A 279 -23.18 -17.24 -12.03
N VAL A 280 -21.93 -16.82 -12.10
CA VAL A 280 -20.77 -17.73 -12.02
C VAL A 280 -20.53 -18.16 -10.57
N ALA A 281 -20.60 -17.23 -9.62
CA ALA A 281 -20.49 -17.55 -8.20
C ALA A 281 -21.63 -18.46 -7.73
N ALA A 282 -22.88 -18.18 -8.11
CA ALA A 282 -24.03 -19.04 -7.84
C ALA A 282 -23.90 -20.42 -8.51
N GLY A 283 -23.41 -20.47 -9.76
CA GLY A 283 -23.14 -21.72 -10.47
C GLY A 283 -22.06 -22.57 -9.79
N TRP A 284 -20.98 -21.94 -9.33
CA TRP A 284 -19.93 -22.61 -8.56
C TRP A 284 -20.46 -23.09 -7.20
N LEU A 285 -21.10 -22.23 -6.41
CA LEU A 285 -21.67 -22.61 -5.11
C LEU A 285 -22.72 -23.72 -5.26
N ALA A 286 -23.55 -23.72 -6.30
CA ALA A 286 -24.52 -24.76 -6.59
C ALA A 286 -23.88 -26.07 -7.07
N MET A 287 -22.78 -26.00 -7.83
CA MET A 287 -22.06 -27.17 -8.33
C MET A 287 -21.21 -27.84 -7.24
N PHE A 288 -20.80 -27.11 -6.21
CA PHE A 288 -19.87 -27.59 -5.17
C PHE A 288 -20.44 -27.59 -3.75
N GLY A 289 -21.69 -27.16 -3.54
CA GLY A 289 -22.38 -27.13 -2.25
C GLY A 289 -23.06 -28.44 -1.84
N ARG A 290 -22.60 -29.60 -2.32
CA ARG A 290 -23.06 -30.94 -1.89
C ARG A 290 -21.91 -31.74 -1.29
#